data_AF-A0A7X9WPF7-F1
#
_entry.id   AF-A0A7X9WPF7-F1
#
_cell.length_a   1.000
_cell.length_b   1.000
_cell.length_c   1.000
_cell.angle_alpha   90.00
_cell.angle_beta   90.00
_cell.angle_gamma   90.00
#
_symmetry.space_group_name_H-M   'P 1'
#
loop_
_entity.id
_entity.type
_entity.pdbx_description
1 polymer ?
#
loop_
_entity_poly.entity_id
_entity_poly.type
_entity_poly.pdbx_seq_one_letter_code
_entity_poly.pdbx_strand_id
1 'polypeptide(L)'
;MTIDAETLMAYADGELDMISAKRVEKAIAADPALAVQVEKHRQLRAMLKGAFDPIAAGPVPNQLEAMIRESAKVTPIETAKKPAIATHWWRNAGAIAAALVVGVMIGQMVRPGSETAANGSSVMASGTVAKALEGQLAATQGDAPVRMLVSFRNADKQYCRAFETEAQTGIACREAEGWQVRLLRSDGAAQRSEFRQAGSLDIIAEAQELAVGEPLDAAGEAAAKAKGWRTQ
;
A
#
# COMPACT_ATOMS: atom_id res chain seq x y z
N MET A 1 43.05 -0.70 10.50
CA MET A 1 41.75 -1.38 10.28
C MET A 1 40.94 -1.15 11.53
N THR A 2 39.88 -0.34 11.44
CA THR A 2 38.99 -0.02 12.56
C THR A 2 37.95 -1.13 12.69
N ILE A 3 37.77 -1.66 13.91
CA ILE A 3 36.64 -2.55 14.21
C ILE A 3 35.40 -1.67 14.35
N ASP A 4 34.34 -1.97 13.59
CA ASP A 4 33.06 -1.26 13.73
C ASP A 4 32.31 -1.69 15.01
N ALA A 5 31.32 -0.89 15.39
CA ALA A 5 30.55 -1.12 16.60
C ALA A 5 29.74 -2.42 16.56
N GLU A 6 29.23 -2.81 15.38
CA GLU A 6 28.44 -4.03 15.20
C GLU A 6 29.27 -5.29 15.46
N THR A 7 30.48 -5.34 14.91
CA THR A 7 31.44 -6.42 15.13
C THR A 7 31.84 -6.52 16.60
N LEU A 8 31.97 -5.39 17.30
CA LEU A 8 32.31 -5.35 18.72
C LEU A 8 31.16 -5.89 19.60
N MET A 9 29.91 -5.57 19.26
CA MET A 9 28.71 -6.12 19.91
C MET A 9 28.57 -7.62 19.64
N ALA A 10 28.72 -8.05 18.39
CA ALA A 10 28.68 -9.47 18.03
C ALA A 10 29.77 -10.28 18.77
N TYR A 11 30.96 -9.70 18.98
CA TYR A 11 31.99 -10.31 19.81
C TYR A 11 31.58 -10.41 21.28
N ALA A 12 30.96 -9.36 21.84
CA ALA A 12 30.46 -9.37 23.20
C ALA A 12 29.35 -10.43 23.39
N ASP A 13 28.57 -10.68 22.34
CA ASP A 13 27.49 -11.67 22.33
C ASP A 13 27.93 -13.11 22.02
N GLY A 14 29.16 -13.32 21.56
CA GLY A 14 29.68 -14.63 21.19
C GLY A 14 29.22 -15.13 19.81
N GLU A 15 28.68 -14.24 18.98
CA GLU A 15 28.09 -14.55 17.67
C GLU A 15 29.11 -14.45 16.51
N LEU A 16 30.37 -14.12 16.79
CA LEU A 16 31.42 -14.08 15.77
C LEU A 16 32.02 -15.45 15.48
N ASP A 17 32.38 -15.67 14.21
CA ASP A 17 33.22 -16.79 13.81
C ASP A 17 34.64 -16.70 14.41
N MET A 18 35.34 -17.83 14.46
CA MET A 18 36.66 -17.91 15.09
C MET A 18 37.71 -16.96 14.51
N ILE A 19 37.67 -16.68 13.20
CA ILE A 19 38.64 -15.81 12.54
C ILE A 19 38.36 -14.34 12.90
N SER A 20 37.09 -13.95 12.87
CA SER A 20 36.66 -12.60 13.23
C SER A 20 36.86 -12.32 14.72
N ALA A 21 36.59 -13.30 15.59
CA ALA A 21 36.88 -13.20 17.02
C ALA A 21 38.38 -12.94 17.29
N LYS A 22 39.29 -13.67 16.63
CA LYS A 22 40.74 -13.45 16.74
C LYS A 22 41.18 -12.07 16.26
N ARG A 23 40.50 -11.53 15.25
CA ARG A 23 40.75 -10.16 14.76
C ARG A 23 40.37 -9.11 15.81
N VAL A 24 39.22 -9.28 16.47
CA VAL A 24 38.77 -8.40 17.57
C VAL A 24 39.69 -8.52 18.77
N GLU A 25 40.12 -9.73 19.17
CA GLU A 25 41.09 -9.92 20.26
C GLU A 25 42.41 -9.18 20.01
N LYS A 26 42.92 -9.25 18.77
CA LYS A 26 44.13 -8.50 18.39
C LYS A 26 43.91 -6.98 18.46
N ALA A 27 42.73 -6.50 18.07
CA ALA A 27 42.38 -5.08 18.16
C ALA A 27 42.26 -4.62 19.62
N ILE A 28 41.66 -5.43 20.49
CA ILE A 28 41.57 -5.18 21.94
C ILE A 28 42.96 -5.12 22.58
N ALA A 29 43.89 -5.99 22.16
CA ALA A 29 45.27 -5.96 22.64
C ALA A 29 46.02 -4.67 22.25
N ALA A 30 45.62 -4.03 21.14
CA ALA A 30 46.19 -2.78 20.67
C ALA A 30 45.49 -1.54 21.26
N ASP A 31 44.21 -1.66 21.62
CA ASP A 31 43.40 -0.57 22.20
C ASP A 31 42.54 -1.06 23.38
N PRO A 32 42.97 -0.78 24.64
CA PRO A 32 42.21 -1.11 25.84
C PRO A 32 40.82 -0.45 25.91
N ALA A 33 40.56 0.64 25.19
CA ALA A 33 39.24 1.29 25.18
C ALA A 33 38.17 0.37 24.57
N LEU A 34 38.54 -0.47 23.59
CA LEU A 34 37.64 -1.49 23.02
C LEU A 34 37.28 -2.57 24.05
N ALA A 35 38.21 -2.94 24.94
CA ALA A 35 37.94 -3.87 26.04
C ALA A 35 36.84 -3.34 26.96
N VAL A 36 36.91 -2.04 27.29
CA VAL A 36 35.91 -1.37 28.14
C VAL A 36 34.53 -1.36 27.48
N GLN A 37 34.47 -1.17 26.16
CA GLN A 37 33.20 -1.21 25.43
C GLN A 37 32.59 -2.61 25.38
N VAL A 38 33.40 -3.65 25.10
CA VAL A 38 32.95 -5.05 25.15
C VAL A 38 32.41 -5.40 26.53
N GLU A 39 33.08 -4.97 27.59
CA GLU A 39 32.66 -5.24 28.95
C GLU A 39 31.32 -4.56 29.29
N LYS A 40 31.09 -3.33 28.82
CA LYS A 40 29.78 -2.67 28.94
C LYS A 40 28.67 -3.48 28.25
N HIS A 41 28.92 -3.99 27.05
CA HIS A 41 27.95 -4.84 26.34
C HIS A 41 27.68 -6.15 27.09
N ARG A 42 28.71 -6.79 27.66
CA ARG A 42 28.56 -8.01 28.48
C ARG A 42 27.75 -7.76 29.75
N GLN A 43 27.98 -6.63 30.42
CA GLN A 43 27.21 -6.24 31.60
C GLN A 43 25.74 -6.01 31.27
N LEU A 44 25.44 -5.33 30.17
CA LEU A 44 24.07 -5.16 29.67
C LEU A 44 23.41 -6.52 29.40
N ARG A 45 24.09 -7.42 28.70
CA ARG A 45 23.61 -8.78 28.43
C ARG A 45 23.33 -9.54 29.72
N ALA A 46 24.24 -9.47 30.70
CA ALA A 46 24.06 -10.14 31.99
C ALA A 46 22.84 -9.60 32.76
N MET A 47 22.63 -8.29 32.76
CA MET A 47 21.46 -7.66 33.38
C MET A 47 20.15 -8.09 32.71
N LEU A 48 20.10 -8.09 31.38
CA LEU A 48 18.95 -8.56 30.62
C LEU A 48 18.68 -10.04 30.88
N LYS A 49 19.73 -10.87 30.80
CA LYS A 49 19.63 -12.30 31.10
C LYS A 49 19.06 -12.54 32.50
N GLY A 50 19.57 -11.84 33.52
CA GLY A 50 19.05 -11.95 34.88
C GLY A 50 17.57 -11.57 35.02
N ALA A 51 17.10 -10.58 34.27
CA ALA A 51 15.70 -10.17 34.27
C ALA A 51 14.77 -11.17 33.56
N PHE A 52 15.23 -11.81 32.48
CA PHE A 52 14.41 -12.70 31.65
C PHE A 52 14.58 -14.20 31.97
N ASP A 53 15.64 -14.60 32.68
CA ASP A 53 15.88 -16.00 33.10
C ASP A 53 14.70 -16.61 33.87
N PRO A 54 14.01 -15.90 34.78
CA PRO A 54 12.82 -16.45 35.46
C PRO A 54 11.66 -16.77 34.52
N ILE A 55 11.51 -16.00 33.43
CA ILE A 55 10.48 -16.25 32.41
C ILE A 55 10.89 -17.45 31.56
N ALA A 56 12.16 -17.54 31.17
CA ALA A 56 12.70 -18.66 30.39
C ALA A 56 12.71 -19.98 31.18
N ALA A 57 12.87 -19.93 32.50
CA ALA A 57 12.82 -21.10 33.39
C ALA A 57 11.39 -21.53 33.75
N GLY A 58 10.37 -20.76 33.34
CA GLY A 58 8.98 -21.13 33.54
C GLY A 58 8.60 -22.41 32.78
N PRO A 59 7.56 -23.13 33.24
CA PRO A 59 7.07 -24.29 32.51
C PRO A 59 6.54 -23.87 31.13
N VAL A 60 6.85 -24.66 30.10
CA VAL A 60 6.32 -24.43 28.76
C VAL A 60 4.79 -24.50 28.80
N PRO A 61 4.05 -23.53 28.23
CA PRO A 61 2.60 -23.56 28.19
C PRO A 61 2.04 -24.86 27.60
N ASN A 62 1.06 -25.46 28.27
CA ASN A 62 0.44 -26.74 27.89
C ASN A 62 -0.07 -26.77 26.44
N GLN A 63 -0.49 -25.63 25.89
CA GLN A 63 -0.95 -25.52 24.51
C GLN A 63 0.19 -25.80 23.49
N LEU A 64 1.40 -25.32 23.76
CA LEU A 64 2.57 -25.58 22.91
C LEU A 64 2.99 -27.05 23.02
N GLU A 65 2.95 -27.61 24.23
CA GLU A 65 3.23 -29.03 24.45
C GLU A 65 2.21 -29.93 23.73
N ALA A 66 0.93 -29.55 23.76
CA ALA A 66 -0.13 -30.26 23.05
C ALA A 66 0.08 -30.22 21.52
N MET A 67 0.46 -29.06 20.96
CA MET A 67 0.74 -28.93 19.52
C MET A 67 1.89 -29.85 19.07
N ILE A 68 2.97 -29.92 19.85
CA ILE A 68 4.11 -30.81 19.55
C ILE A 68 3.67 -32.29 19.64
N ARG A 69 2.93 -32.66 20.69
CA ARG A 69 2.42 -34.03 20.86
C ARG A 69 1.42 -34.44 19.78
N GLU A 70 0.56 -33.54 19.32
CA GLU A 70 -0.37 -33.76 18.20
C GLU A 70 0.41 -34.01 16.89
N SER A 71 1.47 -33.22 16.64
CA SER A 71 2.34 -33.38 15.46
C SER A 71 3.22 -34.64 15.50
N ALA A 72 3.38 -35.26 16.67
CA ALA A 72 4.10 -36.54 16.83
C ALA A 72 3.28 -37.75 16.36
N LYS A 73 2.01 -37.56 15.96
CA LYS A 73 1.20 -38.58 15.31
C LYS A 73 1.66 -38.77 13.86
N VAL A 74 2.83 -39.37 13.70
CA VAL A 74 3.41 -39.71 12.40
C VAL A 74 2.58 -40.84 11.80
N THR A 75 1.58 -40.51 10.97
CA THR A 75 0.89 -41.49 10.15
C THR A 75 1.79 -41.91 9.00
N PRO A 76 2.05 -43.21 8.78
CA PRO A 76 2.79 -43.69 7.62
C PRO A 76 2.07 -43.26 6.34
N ILE A 77 2.71 -42.40 5.54
CA ILE A 77 2.19 -41.90 4.26
C ILE A 77 1.89 -43.07 3.28
N GLU A 78 2.50 -44.24 3.49
CA GLU A 78 2.30 -45.43 2.67
C GLU A 78 0.89 -46.04 2.75
N THR A 79 0.10 -45.74 3.78
CA THR A 79 -1.25 -46.33 3.95
C THR A 79 -2.40 -45.43 3.50
N ALA A 80 -2.10 -44.19 3.07
CA ALA A 80 -3.10 -43.31 2.50
C ALA A 80 -3.53 -43.82 1.12
N LYS A 81 -4.55 -44.68 1.08
CA LYS A 81 -5.27 -45.03 -0.15
C LYS A 81 -5.74 -43.71 -0.79
N LYS A 82 -5.17 -43.36 -1.94
CA LYS A 82 -5.58 -42.19 -2.73
C LYS A 82 -7.10 -42.28 -2.91
N PRO A 83 -7.90 -41.29 -2.46
CA PRO A 83 -9.31 -41.28 -2.83
C PRO A 83 -9.38 -41.29 -4.35
N ALA A 84 -10.25 -42.13 -4.91
CA ALA A 84 -10.49 -42.17 -6.34
C ALA A 84 -11.26 -40.88 -6.75
N ILE A 85 -10.56 -39.75 -6.81
CA ILE A 85 -11.11 -38.45 -7.28
C ILE A 85 -11.14 -38.41 -8.83
N ALA A 86 -11.01 -39.55 -9.51
CA ALA A 86 -10.84 -39.56 -10.97
C ALA A 86 -12.16 -39.43 -11.76
N THR A 87 -13.32 -39.69 -11.15
CA THR A 87 -14.58 -39.84 -11.93
C THR A 87 -15.59 -38.70 -11.73
N HIS A 88 -15.45 -37.87 -10.69
CA HIS A 88 -16.46 -36.85 -10.37
C HIS A 88 -16.13 -35.44 -10.89
N TRP A 89 -14.86 -35.14 -11.18
CA TRP A 89 -14.44 -33.81 -11.63
C TRP A 89 -15.00 -33.42 -13.01
N TRP A 90 -15.10 -34.36 -13.95
CA TRP A 90 -15.70 -34.10 -15.28
C TRP A 90 -17.21 -33.87 -15.20
N ARG A 91 -17.88 -34.49 -14.23
CA ARG A 91 -19.33 -34.34 -14.03
C ARG A 91 -19.71 -32.98 -13.43
N ASN A 92 -18.76 -32.33 -12.75
CA ASN A 92 -18.97 -31.03 -12.11
C ASN A 92 -18.30 -29.87 -12.87
N ALA A 93 -17.61 -30.13 -13.98
CA ALA A 93 -16.99 -29.10 -14.80
C ALA A 93 -18.01 -28.05 -15.30
N GLY A 94 -19.23 -28.48 -15.64
CA GLY A 94 -20.32 -27.57 -16.02
C GLY A 94 -20.79 -26.68 -14.86
N ALA A 95 -20.81 -27.19 -13.63
CA ALA A 95 -21.18 -26.41 -12.45
C ALA A 95 -20.11 -25.38 -12.07
N ILE A 96 -18.83 -25.71 -12.25
CA ILE A 96 -17.71 -24.78 -12.03
C ILE A 96 -17.75 -23.64 -13.06
N ALA A 97 -18.00 -23.96 -14.34
CA ALA A 97 -18.15 -22.94 -15.38
C ALA A 97 -19.36 -22.03 -15.12
N ALA A 98 -20.51 -22.60 -14.73
CA ALA A 98 -21.70 -21.82 -14.38
C ALA A 98 -21.47 -20.92 -13.16
N ALA A 99 -20.82 -21.42 -12.11
CA ALA A 99 -20.48 -20.61 -10.93
C ALA A 99 -19.50 -19.48 -11.26
N LEU A 100 -18.55 -19.71 -12.17
CA LEU A 100 -17.65 -18.67 -12.65
C LEU A 100 -18.41 -17.59 -13.45
N VAL A 101 -19.29 -17.98 -14.37
CA VAL A 101 -20.10 -17.03 -15.15
C VAL A 101 -21.02 -16.22 -14.24
N VAL A 102 -21.69 -16.87 -13.28
CA VAL A 102 -22.54 -16.20 -12.29
C VAL A 102 -21.69 -15.27 -11.41
N GLY A 103 -20.55 -15.73 -10.92
CA GLY A 103 -19.62 -14.92 -10.13
C GLY A 103 -19.05 -13.71 -10.89
N VAL A 104 -18.75 -13.86 -12.19
CA VAL A 104 -18.30 -12.77 -13.06
C VAL A 104 -19.44 -11.78 -13.33
N MET A 105 -20.66 -12.26 -13.61
CA MET A 105 -21.83 -11.41 -13.85
C MET A 105 -22.20 -10.61 -12.59
N ILE A 106 -22.27 -11.27 -11.43
CA ILE A 106 -22.50 -10.61 -10.14
C ILE A 106 -21.32 -9.67 -9.83
N GLY A 107 -20.08 -10.09 -10.07
CA GLY A 107 -18.89 -9.27 -9.84
C GLY A 107 -18.85 -8.01 -10.69
N GLN A 108 -19.30 -8.05 -11.94
CA GLN A 108 -19.42 -6.86 -12.80
C GLN A 108 -20.55 -5.93 -12.35
N MET A 109 -21.65 -6.49 -11.87
CA MET A 109 -22.82 -5.72 -11.42
C MET A 109 -22.64 -5.09 -10.03
N VAL A 110 -21.83 -5.73 -9.18
CA VAL A 110 -21.54 -5.31 -7.79
C VAL A 110 -20.20 -4.58 -7.68
N ARG A 111 -19.48 -4.33 -8.79
CA ARG A 111 -18.29 -3.45 -8.78
C ARG A 111 -18.65 -2.13 -8.09
N PRO A 112 -18.13 -1.85 -6.89
CA PRO A 112 -18.37 -0.57 -6.25
C PRO A 112 -17.69 0.48 -7.14
N GLY A 113 -18.52 1.32 -7.77
CA GLY A 113 -18.10 2.49 -8.54
C GLY A 113 -16.96 2.24 -9.51
N SER A 114 -17.25 1.79 -10.74
CA SER A 114 -16.43 2.28 -11.84
C SER A 114 -16.70 3.80 -11.91
N GLU A 115 -15.87 4.58 -11.23
CA GLU A 115 -15.91 6.05 -11.24
C GLU A 115 -15.61 6.61 -12.63
N THR A 116 -15.25 5.72 -13.55
CA THR A 116 -15.13 5.94 -14.98
C THR A 116 -15.92 4.92 -15.79
N ALA A 117 -16.65 5.40 -16.80
CA ALA A 117 -17.30 4.58 -17.82
C ALA A 117 -16.53 4.75 -19.12
N ALA A 118 -16.09 3.64 -19.72
CA ALA A 118 -15.50 3.67 -21.06
C ALA A 118 -16.62 3.88 -22.09
N ASN A 119 -16.59 4.99 -22.81
CA ASN A 119 -17.43 5.25 -23.98
C ASN A 119 -16.53 5.24 -25.23
N GLY A 120 -16.38 4.06 -25.84
CA GLY A 120 -15.46 3.85 -26.96
C GLY A 120 -13.99 4.03 -26.56
N SER A 121 -13.30 4.96 -27.21
CA SER A 121 -11.89 5.32 -26.92
C SER A 121 -11.73 6.39 -25.82
N SER A 122 -12.85 6.89 -25.28
CA SER A 122 -12.86 7.95 -24.26
C SER A 122 -13.30 7.41 -22.90
N VAL A 123 -12.65 7.89 -21.85
CA VAL A 123 -12.99 7.56 -20.46
C VAL A 123 -13.81 8.71 -19.90
N MET A 124 -15.10 8.49 -19.67
CA MET A 124 -16.00 9.49 -19.07
C MET A 124 -16.05 9.28 -17.56
N ALA A 125 -16.05 10.36 -16.78
CA ALA A 125 -16.32 10.27 -15.36
C ALA A 125 -17.79 9.85 -15.15
N SER A 126 -18.03 8.91 -14.23
CA SER A 126 -19.35 8.41 -13.90
C SER A 126 -19.58 8.34 -12.38
N GLY A 127 -20.84 8.20 -11.97
CA GLY A 127 -21.21 8.00 -10.57
C GLY A 127 -20.86 9.17 -9.65
N THR A 128 -20.12 8.88 -8.59
CA THR A 128 -19.71 9.82 -7.53
C THR A 128 -18.79 10.92 -8.06
N VAL A 129 -17.78 10.55 -8.85
CA VAL A 129 -16.82 11.50 -9.44
C VAL A 129 -17.50 12.46 -10.40
N ALA A 130 -18.40 11.98 -11.27
CA ALA A 130 -19.17 12.86 -12.17
C ALA A 130 -20.02 13.89 -11.39
N LYS A 131 -20.68 13.47 -10.30
CA LYS A 131 -21.47 14.37 -9.45
C LYS A 131 -20.59 15.39 -8.73
N ALA A 132 -19.42 14.98 -8.25
CA ALA A 132 -18.46 15.88 -7.60
C ALA A 132 -17.91 16.90 -8.59
N LEU A 133 -17.51 16.46 -9.79
CA LEU A 133 -17.03 17.33 -10.87
C LEU A 133 -18.07 18.38 -11.28
N GLU A 134 -19.35 18.03 -11.28
CA GLU A 134 -20.42 18.97 -11.61
C GLU A 134 -20.74 19.95 -10.46
N GLY A 135 -20.88 19.42 -9.24
CA GLY A 135 -21.57 20.11 -8.16
C GLY A 135 -20.67 20.57 -7.00
N GLN A 136 -19.54 19.93 -6.78
CA GLN A 136 -18.69 20.21 -5.62
C GLN A 136 -17.76 21.38 -5.93
N LEU A 137 -17.67 22.34 -5.01
CA LEU A 137 -16.70 23.44 -5.09
C LEU A 137 -15.44 23.05 -4.32
N ALA A 138 -14.26 23.35 -4.85
CA ALA A 138 -13.00 23.04 -4.19
C ALA A 138 -12.87 23.79 -2.84
N ALA A 139 -13.47 24.98 -2.74
CA ALA A 139 -13.41 25.82 -1.54
C ALA A 139 -14.27 25.33 -0.36
N THR A 140 -15.28 24.48 -0.58
CA THR A 140 -16.25 24.09 0.47
C THR A 140 -16.32 22.58 0.69
N GLN A 141 -15.26 21.86 0.34
CA GLN A 141 -15.20 20.42 0.52
C GLN A 141 -14.65 20.07 1.91
N GLY A 142 -15.50 19.47 2.73
CA GLY A 142 -15.07 18.85 3.98
C GLY A 142 -14.37 17.52 3.72
N ASP A 143 -14.73 16.50 4.49
CA ASP A 143 -14.21 15.14 4.31
C ASP A 143 -15.02 14.35 3.25
N ALA A 144 -15.14 14.95 2.06
CA ALA A 144 -15.89 14.34 0.96
C ALA A 144 -15.09 13.19 0.32
N PRO A 145 -15.75 12.09 -0.12
CA PRO A 145 -15.07 10.93 -0.71
C PRO A 145 -14.34 11.24 -2.02
N VAL A 146 -14.72 12.33 -2.69
CA VAL A 146 -14.00 12.90 -3.83
C VAL A 146 -13.60 14.31 -3.44
N ARG A 147 -12.32 14.64 -3.48
CA ARG A 147 -11.79 15.98 -3.21
C ARG A 147 -11.37 16.64 -4.51
N MET A 148 -11.85 17.85 -4.76
CA MET A 148 -11.51 18.70 -5.90
C MET A 148 -10.27 19.52 -5.56
N LEU A 149 -9.15 19.27 -6.22
CA LEU A 149 -7.88 19.92 -5.90
C LEU A 149 -7.79 21.32 -6.50
N VAL A 150 -8.08 21.43 -7.80
CA VAL A 150 -8.02 22.69 -8.56
C VAL A 150 -8.98 22.67 -9.74
N SER A 151 -9.55 23.83 -10.07
CA SER A 151 -10.31 24.04 -11.31
C SER A 151 -9.61 25.10 -12.16
N PHE A 152 -9.50 24.86 -13.46
CA PHE A 152 -8.77 25.72 -14.39
C PHE A 152 -9.39 25.65 -15.80
N ARG A 153 -8.89 26.47 -16.72
CA ARG A 153 -9.19 26.36 -18.16
C ARG A 153 -7.98 25.87 -18.91
N ASN A 154 -8.17 24.99 -19.88
CA ASN A 154 -7.10 24.55 -20.77
C ASN A 154 -6.96 25.46 -22.01
N ALA A 155 -6.00 25.14 -22.89
CA ALA A 155 -5.78 25.85 -24.15
C ALA A 155 -7.00 25.82 -25.10
N ASP A 156 -7.81 24.76 -25.03
CA ASP A 156 -9.07 24.61 -25.78
C ASP A 156 -10.23 25.39 -25.15
N LYS A 157 -9.95 26.21 -24.13
CA LYS A 157 -10.90 26.98 -23.31
C LYS A 157 -11.89 26.12 -22.51
N GLN A 158 -11.74 24.80 -22.51
CA GLN A 158 -12.56 23.87 -21.72
C GLN A 158 -12.24 24.03 -20.23
N TYR A 159 -13.24 23.89 -19.37
CA TYR A 159 -13.00 23.80 -17.93
C TYR A 159 -12.47 22.41 -17.60
N CYS A 160 -11.34 22.36 -16.90
CA CYS A 160 -10.75 21.12 -16.40
C CYS A 160 -10.64 21.20 -14.88
N ARG A 161 -10.81 20.06 -14.22
CA ARG A 161 -10.76 19.95 -12.77
C ARG A 161 -9.93 18.75 -12.37
N ALA A 162 -8.98 18.97 -11.48
CA ALA A 162 -8.21 17.90 -10.84
C ALA A 162 -8.95 17.41 -9.60
N PHE A 163 -8.99 16.09 -9.41
CA PHE A 163 -9.66 15.45 -8.29
C PHE A 163 -8.82 14.31 -7.70
N GLU A 164 -9.15 13.97 -6.46
CA GLU A 164 -8.56 12.89 -5.68
C GLU A 164 -9.68 12.10 -5.00
N THR A 165 -9.57 10.79 -5.03
CA THR A 165 -10.37 9.83 -4.26
C THR A 165 -9.42 8.97 -3.42
N GLU A 166 -9.93 8.11 -2.54
CA GLU A 166 -9.07 7.23 -1.73
C GLU A 166 -8.15 6.32 -2.57
N ALA A 167 -8.53 6.01 -3.81
CA ALA A 167 -7.83 5.06 -4.66
C ALA A 167 -7.18 5.68 -5.90
N GLN A 168 -7.61 6.88 -6.32
CA GLN A 168 -7.22 7.45 -7.61
C GLN A 168 -7.12 8.98 -7.56
N THR A 169 -6.17 9.51 -8.32
CA THR A 169 -6.05 10.94 -8.63
C THR A 169 -6.22 11.14 -10.13
N GLY A 170 -6.83 12.24 -10.55
CA GLY A 170 -7.09 12.45 -11.97
C GLY A 170 -7.44 13.88 -12.35
N ILE A 171 -7.48 14.12 -13.67
CA ILE A 171 -7.92 15.37 -14.28
C ILE A 171 -9.03 15.05 -15.27
N ALA A 172 -10.17 15.72 -15.12
CA ALA A 172 -11.29 15.63 -16.04
C ALA A 172 -11.61 17.00 -16.64
N CYS A 173 -11.87 17.02 -17.95
CA CYS A 173 -12.25 18.22 -18.69
C CYS A 173 -13.71 18.13 -19.13
N ARG A 174 -14.39 19.27 -19.16
CA ARG A 174 -15.79 19.38 -19.57
C ARG A 174 -15.89 19.33 -21.09
N GLU A 175 -16.58 18.30 -21.57
CA GLU A 175 -16.98 18.05 -22.95
C GLU A 175 -18.49 18.28 -23.13
N ALA A 176 -18.99 18.15 -24.36
CA ALA A 176 -20.41 18.33 -24.67
C ALA A 176 -21.33 17.37 -23.92
N GLU A 177 -20.92 16.11 -23.75
CA GLU A 177 -21.74 15.04 -23.15
C GLU A 177 -21.45 14.80 -21.66
N GLY A 178 -20.47 15.49 -21.08
CA GLY A 178 -20.12 15.32 -19.67
C GLY A 178 -18.65 15.60 -19.38
N TRP A 179 -18.16 15.05 -18.27
CA TRP A 179 -16.77 15.18 -17.87
C TRP A 179 -15.95 14.02 -18.45
N GLN A 180 -15.01 14.34 -19.34
CA GLN A 180 -14.08 13.35 -19.90
C GLN A 180 -12.78 13.36 -19.09
N VAL A 181 -12.40 12.18 -18.58
CA VAL A 181 -11.15 11.98 -17.85
C VAL A 181 -10.00 11.95 -18.86
N ARG A 182 -9.06 12.88 -18.72
CA ARG A 182 -7.87 13.00 -19.57
C ARG A 182 -6.68 12.26 -18.96
N LEU A 183 -6.54 12.38 -17.64
CA LEU A 183 -5.50 11.72 -16.87
C LEU A 183 -6.15 11.01 -15.68
N LEU A 184 -5.77 9.75 -15.47
CA LEU A 184 -6.16 9.00 -14.29
C LEU A 184 -4.97 8.19 -13.82
N ARG A 185 -4.55 8.42 -12.59
CA ARG A 185 -3.53 7.63 -11.92
C ARG A 185 -4.22 6.87 -10.80
N SER A 186 -4.09 5.55 -10.84
CA SER A 186 -4.41 4.77 -9.65
C SER A 186 -3.26 4.96 -8.68
N ASP A 187 -3.59 5.32 -7.44
CA ASP A 187 -2.65 5.20 -6.35
C ASP A 187 -2.52 3.71 -6.09
N GLY A 188 -1.72 3.05 -6.93
CA GLY A 188 -1.30 1.69 -6.68
C GLY A 188 -0.69 1.65 -5.29
N ALA A 189 -0.71 0.49 -4.66
CA ALA A 189 0.13 0.19 -3.52
C ALA A 189 1.62 0.30 -3.93
N ALA A 190 2.08 1.51 -4.28
CA ALA A 190 3.46 1.91 -4.26
C ALA A 190 3.84 1.76 -2.79
N GLN A 191 4.64 0.72 -2.57
CA GLN A 191 5.31 0.32 -1.34
C GLN A 191 5.10 1.28 -0.17
N ARG A 192 4.58 0.74 0.95
CA ARG A 192 4.59 1.37 2.26
C ARG A 192 6.04 1.66 2.67
N SER A 193 6.69 2.64 2.07
CA SER A 193 7.87 3.28 2.61
C SER A 193 7.38 4.42 3.50
N GLU A 194 8.12 4.64 4.57
CA GLU A 194 7.84 5.55 5.68
C GLU A 194 7.82 7.05 5.27
N PHE A 195 7.98 7.34 3.97
CA PHE A 195 7.93 8.67 3.40
C PHE A 195 6.91 8.72 2.24
N ARG A 196 5.70 9.19 2.55
CA ARG A 196 4.69 9.59 1.55
C ARG A 196 4.97 11.03 1.12
N GLN A 197 5.62 11.21 -0.02
CA GLN A 197 5.49 12.48 -0.76
C GLN A 197 4.05 12.55 -1.29
N ALA A 198 3.39 13.69 -1.13
CA ALA A 198 1.97 13.83 -1.42
C ALA A 198 1.69 13.55 -2.91
N GLY A 199 1.00 12.45 -3.23
CA GLY A 199 0.61 12.09 -4.61
C GLY A 199 -0.27 13.13 -5.31
N SER A 200 -0.87 14.04 -4.53
CA SER A 200 -1.58 15.22 -5.03
C SER A 200 -0.66 16.28 -5.64
N LEU A 201 0.65 16.30 -5.35
CA LEU A 201 1.58 17.26 -5.96
C LEU A 201 1.79 16.97 -7.45
N ASP A 202 1.90 15.70 -7.83
CA ASP A 202 2.14 15.32 -9.23
C ASP A 202 0.93 15.66 -10.10
N ILE A 203 -0.30 15.46 -9.60
CA ILE A 203 -1.50 15.79 -10.36
C ILE A 203 -1.75 17.30 -10.45
N ILE A 204 -1.35 18.07 -9.43
CA ILE A 204 -1.44 19.54 -9.43
C ILE A 204 -0.38 20.15 -10.36
N ALA A 205 0.81 19.55 -10.46
CA ALA A 205 1.82 19.96 -11.44
C ALA A 205 1.31 19.74 -12.88
N GLU A 206 0.75 18.57 -13.17
CA GLU A 206 0.15 18.29 -14.49
C GLU A 206 -1.01 19.26 -14.81
N ALA A 207 -1.85 19.56 -13.80
CA ALA A 207 -2.93 20.52 -13.95
C ALA A 207 -2.42 21.91 -14.33
N GLN A 208 -1.29 22.34 -13.77
CA GLN A 208 -0.66 23.63 -14.11
C GLN A 208 -0.09 23.64 -15.54
N GLU A 209 0.49 22.53 -16.01
CA GLU A 209 0.98 22.42 -17.38
C GLU A 209 -0.17 22.48 -18.41
N LEU A 210 -1.33 21.91 -18.08
CA LEU A 210 -2.53 21.96 -18.92
C LEU A 210 -3.27 23.29 -18.81
N ALA A 211 -3.06 24.06 -17.74
CA ALA A 211 -3.79 25.29 -17.47
C ALA A 211 -3.30 26.46 -18.33
N VAL A 212 -4.24 27.30 -18.76
CA VAL A 212 -3.98 28.60 -19.37
C VAL A 212 -4.49 29.68 -18.45
N GLY A 213 -3.55 30.43 -17.87
CA GLY A 213 -3.81 31.48 -16.89
C GLY A 213 -3.88 30.95 -15.46
N GLU A 214 -4.40 31.79 -14.56
CA GLU A 214 -4.54 31.42 -13.15
C GLU A 214 -5.69 30.43 -12.93
N PRO A 215 -5.56 29.51 -11.97
CA PRO A 215 -6.67 28.68 -11.50
C PRO A 215 -7.89 29.51 -11.09
N LEU A 216 -9.08 28.92 -11.20
CA LEU A 216 -10.30 29.55 -10.76
C LEU A 216 -10.30 29.69 -9.23
N ASP A 217 -10.61 30.89 -8.76
CA ASP A 217 -10.94 31.12 -7.37
C ASP A 217 -12.36 30.65 -7.02
N ALA A 218 -12.75 30.76 -5.75
CA ALA A 218 -14.07 30.30 -5.29
C ALA A 218 -15.24 30.98 -6.02
N ALA A 219 -15.10 32.27 -6.36
CA ALA A 219 -16.12 33.02 -7.08
C ALA A 219 -16.20 32.56 -8.56
N GLY A 220 -15.05 32.35 -9.19
CA GLY A 220 -14.92 31.82 -10.54
C GLY A 220 -15.50 30.43 -10.67
N GLU A 221 -15.22 29.52 -9.73
CA GLU A 221 -15.83 28.19 -9.70
C GLU A 221 -17.36 28.26 -9.55
N ALA A 222 -17.87 29.10 -8.64
CA ALA A 222 -19.30 29.26 -8.44
C ALA A 222 -19.99 29.80 -9.71
N ALA A 223 -19.37 30.76 -10.39
CA ALA A 223 -19.87 31.30 -11.66
C ALA A 223 -19.83 30.27 -12.79
N ALA A 224 -18.76 29.49 -12.89
CA ALA A 224 -18.63 28.41 -13.87
C ALA A 224 -19.69 27.33 -13.65
N LYS A 225 -19.90 26.92 -12.40
CA LYS A 225 -20.96 25.99 -11.99
C LYS A 225 -22.36 26.54 -12.32
N ALA A 226 -22.64 27.81 -12.04
CA ALA A 226 -23.93 28.43 -12.36
C ALA A 226 -24.22 28.44 -13.88
N LYS A 227 -23.17 28.49 -14.71
CA LYS A 227 -23.26 28.39 -16.18
C LYS A 227 -23.23 26.94 -16.69
N GLY A 228 -23.19 25.95 -15.80
CA GLY A 228 -23.11 24.52 -16.14
C GLY A 228 -21.79 24.12 -16.79
N TRP A 229 -20.70 24.79 -16.41
CA TRP A 229 -19.34 24.57 -16.91
C TRP A 229 -19.20 24.70 -18.43
N ARG A 230 -20.03 25.54 -19.07
CA ARG A 230 -19.97 25.79 -20.51
C ARG A 230 -18.96 26.90 -20.83
N THR A 231 -18.14 26.66 -21.84
CA THR A 231 -17.25 27.67 -22.42
C THR A 231 -18.10 28.71 -23.16
N GLN A 232 -17.75 29.99 -23.01
CA GLN A 232 -18.37 31.08 -23.76
C GLN A 232 -17.59 31.34 -25.04
#